data_AF-A0A8S9VYG7-F1
#
_entry.id   AF-A0A8S9VYG7-F1
#
_cell.length_a   1.000
_cell.length_b   1.000
_cell.length_c   1.000
_cell.angle_alpha   90.00
_cell.angle_beta   90.00
_cell.angle_gamma   90.00
#
_symmetry.space_group_name_H-M   'P 1'
#
loop_
_entity.id
_entity.type
_entity.pdbx_description
1 polymer ?
#
loop_
_entity_poly.entity_id
_entity_poly.type
_entity_poly.pdbx_seq_one_letter_code
_entity_poly.pdbx_strand_id
1 'polypeptide(L)'
;MVVFEAMAILFIGLTGIIMIDLKFGFINFDIPLWNNFMAWFVNDITGSAAAFIGMSGVELIRIIHLWATYWFVLELIIHLGFLGTDPRMSQNVKALFITGKETMNEYVDVVEGVHEEHEKKPREKRPLIVFR
;
A
#
# COMPACT_ATOMS: atom_id res chain seq x y z
N MET A 1 -6.34 -2.52 -6.84
CA MET A 1 -6.91 -2.27 -5.49
C MET A 1 -5.91 -1.65 -4.51
N VAL A 2 -4.60 -1.71 -4.80
CA VAL A 2 -3.52 -1.21 -3.93
C VAL A 2 -3.65 0.27 -3.49
N VAL A 3 -4.19 1.17 -4.32
CA VAL A 3 -4.26 2.60 -3.98
C VAL A 3 -5.23 2.88 -2.83
N PHE A 4 -6.43 2.28 -2.86
CA PHE A 4 -7.42 2.48 -1.79
C PHE A 4 -6.99 1.79 -0.48
N GLU A 5 -6.35 0.64 -0.59
CA GLU A 5 -5.79 -0.09 0.55
C GLU A 5 -4.71 0.73 1.25
N ALA A 6 -3.80 1.33 0.47
CA ALA A 6 -2.76 2.21 0.99
C ALA A 6 -3.33 3.47 1.66
N MET A 7 -4.41 4.05 1.12
CA MET A 7 -5.11 5.15 1.76
C MET A 7 -5.72 4.73 3.11
N ALA A 8 -6.36 3.55 3.18
CA ALA A 8 -6.93 3.05 4.42
C ALA A 8 -5.85 2.85 5.50
N ILE A 9 -4.71 2.25 5.14
CA ILE A 9 -3.57 2.09 6.06
C ILE A 9 -3.07 3.45 6.57
N LEU A 10 -2.98 4.45 5.70
CA LEU A 10 -2.57 5.81 6.08
C LEU A 10 -3.56 6.39 7.11
N PHE A 11 -4.86 6.31 6.86
CA PHE A 11 -5.89 6.79 7.80
C PHE A 11 -5.84 6.07 9.14
N ILE A 12 -5.68 4.74 9.14
CA ILE A 12 -5.54 3.92 10.35
C ILE A 12 -4.28 4.35 11.12
N GLY A 13 -3.15 4.53 10.43
CA GLY A 13 -1.90 4.97 11.03
C GLY A 13 -2.02 6.34 11.67
N LEU A 14 -2.56 7.33 10.96
CA LEU A 14 -2.75 8.69 11.50
C LEU A 14 -3.66 8.70 12.72
N THR A 15 -4.84 8.09 12.62
CA THR A 15 -5.82 8.07 13.71
C THR A 15 -5.33 7.24 14.91
N GLY A 16 -4.59 6.15 14.65
CA GLY A 16 -3.95 5.34 15.69
C GLY A 16 -2.82 6.07 16.42
N ILE A 17 -1.99 6.83 15.70
CA ILE A 17 -0.93 7.67 16.28
C ILE A 17 -1.52 8.77 17.16
N ILE A 18 -2.65 9.37 16.76
CA ILE A 18 -3.31 10.40 17.58
C ILE A 18 -3.88 9.79 18.86
N MET A 19 -4.40 8.57 18.79
CA MET A 19 -5.00 7.86 19.93
C MET A 19 -3.99 7.13 20.82
N ILE A 20 -2.72 7.05 20.45
CA ILE A 20 -1.74 6.28 21.20
C ILE A 20 -1.52 6.95 22.56
N ASP A 21 -1.76 6.20 23.64
CA ASP A 21 -1.33 6.63 24.96
C ASP A 21 0.17 6.38 25.06
N LEU A 22 0.97 7.44 25.10
CA LEU A 22 2.42 7.36 25.24
C LEU A 22 2.88 6.93 26.65
N LYS A 23 1.95 6.70 27.57
CA LYS A 23 2.18 6.09 28.89
C LYS A 23 1.95 4.57 28.86
N PHE A 24 2.14 3.94 27.70
CA PHE A 24 1.89 2.50 27.54
C PHE A 24 2.93 1.67 28.29
N GLY A 25 2.58 1.23 29.51
CA GLY A 25 3.14 0.11 30.30
C GLY A 25 4.66 0.07 30.51
N PHE A 26 5.43 -0.11 29.44
CA PHE A 26 6.89 -0.25 29.42
C PHE A 26 7.64 0.98 28.90
N ILE A 27 6.98 1.87 28.15
CA ILE A 27 7.61 3.05 27.55
C ILE A 27 6.84 4.27 28.06
N ASN A 28 7.45 5.04 28.97
CA ASN A 28 6.92 6.32 29.43
C ASN A 28 7.50 7.44 28.57
N PHE A 29 6.92 7.64 27.39
CA PHE A 29 7.34 8.69 26.46
C PHE A 29 6.54 9.97 26.75
N ASP A 30 6.82 10.64 27.86
CA ASP A 30 6.16 11.91 28.21
C ASP A 30 6.86 13.08 27.49
N ILE A 31 6.42 13.38 26.26
CA ILE A 31 6.86 14.56 25.52
C ILE A 31 5.79 15.65 25.68
N PRO A 32 6.05 16.73 26.45
CA PRO A 32 5.07 17.79 26.67
C PRO A 32 4.61 18.46 25.37
N LEU A 33 5.52 18.64 24.41
CA LEU A 33 5.18 19.21 23.09
C LEU A 33 4.13 18.36 22.35
N TRP A 34 4.30 17.03 22.37
CA TRP A 34 3.39 16.09 21.72
C TRP A 34 2.02 16.09 22.40
N ASN A 35 2.01 16.00 23.74
CA ASN A 35 0.77 15.96 24.51
C ASN A 35 -0.05 17.24 24.33
N ASN A 36 0.61 18.40 24.34
CA ASN A 36 -0.05 19.69 24.08
C ASN A 36 -0.58 19.79 22.64
N PHE A 37 0.21 19.35 21.65
CA PHE A 37 -0.22 19.35 20.25
C PHE A 37 -1.42 18.44 20.02
N MET A 38 -1.39 17.21 20.55
CA MET A 38 -2.50 16.27 20.41
C MET A 38 -3.74 16.73 21.17
N ALA A 39 -3.60 17.31 22.37
CA ALA A 39 -4.72 17.88 23.10
C ALA A 39 -5.40 19.02 22.32
N TRP A 40 -4.61 19.92 21.72
CA TRP A 40 -5.13 20.97 20.85
C TRP A 40 -5.81 20.39 19.59
N PHE A 41 -5.16 19.45 18.91
CA PHE A 41 -5.71 18.84 17.69
C PHE A 41 -7.04 18.10 17.94
N VAL A 42 -7.12 17.34 19.03
CA VAL A 42 -8.31 16.55 19.37
C VAL A 42 -9.43 17.45 19.89
N ASN A 43 -9.15 18.42 20.75
CA ASN A 43 -10.19 19.25 21.35
C ASN A 43 -10.65 20.40 20.45
N ASP A 44 -9.75 21.05 19.72
CA ASP A 44 -10.09 22.23 18.92
C ASP A 44 -10.43 21.84 17.48
N ILE A 45 -9.50 21.19 16.76
CA ILE A 45 -9.75 20.83 15.35
C ILE A 45 -10.81 19.73 15.27
N THR A 46 -10.59 18.61 15.93
CA THR A 46 -11.50 17.47 15.81
C THR A 46 -12.76 17.69 16.63
N GLY A 47 -12.66 18.36 17.78
CA GLY A 47 -13.80 18.72 18.61
C GLY A 47 -14.74 19.71 17.93
N SER A 48 -14.23 20.67 17.15
CA SER A 48 -15.10 21.56 16.36
C SER A 48 -15.88 20.78 15.29
N ALA A 49 -15.25 19.82 14.60
CA ALA A 49 -15.93 18.93 13.66
C ALA A 49 -16.95 18.01 14.38
N ALA A 50 -16.59 17.47 15.54
CA ALA A 50 -17.42 16.58 16.33
C ALA A 50 -18.64 17.30 16.96
N ALA A 51 -18.52 18.60 17.23
CA ALA A 51 -19.62 19.41 17.75
C ALA A 51 -20.82 19.46 16.80
N PHE A 52 -20.61 19.43 15.48
CA PHE A 52 -21.70 19.39 14.49
C PHE A 52 -22.58 18.14 14.59
N ILE A 53 -22.02 17.06 15.15
CA ILE A 53 -22.66 15.75 15.29
C ILE A 53 -22.90 15.39 16.77
N GLY A 54 -22.70 16.35 17.69
CA GLY A 54 -23.01 16.20 19.11
C GLY A 54 -22.14 15.21 19.89
N MET A 55 -20.91 14.94 19.42
CA MET A 55 -19.98 14.00 20.08
C MET A 55 -18.65 14.68 20.45
N SER A 56 -17.84 14.02 21.27
CA SER A 56 -16.49 14.49 21.58
C SER A 56 -15.51 14.24 20.42
N GLY A 57 -14.44 15.04 20.33
CA GLY A 57 -13.40 14.83 19.32
C GLY A 57 -12.74 13.45 19.41
N VAL A 58 -12.56 12.93 20.63
CA VAL A 58 -12.01 11.58 20.87
C VAL A 58 -12.94 10.50 20.31
N GLU A 59 -14.24 10.62 20.52
CA GLU A 59 -15.23 9.67 19.99
C GLU A 59 -15.26 9.67 18.46
N LEU A 60 -15.20 10.85 17.85
CA LEU A 60 -15.13 10.98 16.40
C LEU A 60 -13.89 10.28 15.83
N ILE A 61 -12.71 10.49 16.42
CA ILE A 61 -11.47 9.84 15.96
C ILE A 61 -11.58 8.32 16.08
N ARG A 62 -12.17 7.81 17.17
CA ARG A 62 -12.40 6.36 17.33
C ARG A 62 -13.32 5.80 16.26
N ILE A 63 -14.40 6.51 15.93
CA ILE A 63 -15.34 6.09 14.87
C ILE A 63 -14.63 6.08 13.52
N ILE A 64 -13.85 7.11 13.19
CA ILE A 64 -13.08 7.17 11.94
C ILE A 64 -12.05 6.04 11.88
N HIS A 65 -11.34 5.77 12.98
CA HIS A 65 -10.36 4.68 13.04
C HIS A 65 -11.02 3.32 12.83
N LEU A 66 -12.13 3.06 13.52
CA LEU A 66 -12.90 1.82 13.36
C LEU A 66 -13.43 1.69 11.93
N TRP A 67 -13.98 2.77 11.37
CA TRP A 67 -14.47 2.78 10.00
C TRP A 67 -13.35 2.48 9.00
N ALA A 68 -12.18 3.11 9.15
CA ALA A 68 -11.02 2.88 8.29
C ALA A 68 -10.47 1.45 8.41
N THR A 69 -10.45 0.88 9.62
CA THR A 69 -10.04 -0.52 9.83
C THR A 69 -11.02 -1.51 9.23
N TYR A 70 -12.34 -1.30 9.37
CA TYR A 70 -13.33 -2.12 8.69
C TYR A 70 -13.20 -2.03 7.17
N TRP A 71 -13.01 -0.82 6.64
CA TRP A 71 -12.78 -0.62 5.22
C TRP A 71 -11.53 -1.36 4.71
N PHE A 72 -10.43 -1.26 5.45
CA PHE A 72 -9.20 -1.97 5.15
C PHE A 72 -9.38 -3.50 5.14
N VAL A 73 -10.07 -4.06 6.13
CA VAL A 73 -10.33 -5.51 6.20
C VAL A 73 -11.19 -5.96 5.02
N LEU A 74 -12.23 -5.20 4.67
CA LEU A 74 -13.08 -5.50 3.52
C LEU A 74 -12.27 -5.50 2.21
N GLU A 75 -11.44 -4.47 1.99
CA GLU A 75 -10.60 -4.42 0.81
C GLU A 75 -9.57 -5.53 0.78
N LEU A 76 -8.97 -5.89 1.92
CA LEU A 76 -8.03 -7.02 2.01
C LEU A 76 -8.71 -8.33 1.59
N ILE A 77 -9.95 -8.57 2.04
CA ILE A 77 -10.72 -9.75 1.63
C ILE A 77 -10.98 -9.74 0.13
N ILE A 78 -11.42 -8.61 -0.43
CA ILE A 78 -11.70 -8.50 -1.86
C ILE A 78 -10.41 -8.64 -2.68
N HIS A 79 -9.32 -8.00 -2.26
CA HIS A 79 -8.02 -8.05 -2.89
C HIS A 79 -7.50 -9.50 -2.93
N LEU A 80 -7.47 -10.17 -1.78
CA LEU A 80 -7.06 -11.58 -1.68
C LEU A 80 -8.03 -12.49 -2.44
N GLY A 81 -9.32 -12.17 -2.48
CA GLY A 81 -10.33 -12.89 -3.26
C GLY A 81 -10.05 -12.82 -4.76
N PHE A 82 -9.80 -11.63 -5.31
CA PHE A 82 -9.39 -11.46 -6.71
C PHE A 82 -8.05 -12.15 -7.00
N LEU A 83 -7.08 -12.02 -6.10
CA LEU A 83 -5.79 -12.71 -6.23
C LEU A 83 -5.95 -14.24 -6.19
N GLY A 84 -6.91 -14.73 -5.41
CA GLY A 84 -7.27 -16.14 -5.29
C GLY A 84 -7.90 -16.74 -6.55
N THR A 85 -8.47 -15.91 -7.42
CA THR A 85 -9.06 -16.36 -8.69
C THR A 85 -8.04 -16.61 -9.79
N ASP A 86 -6.79 -16.15 -9.64
CA ASP A 86 -5.73 -16.37 -10.62
C ASP A 86 -4.96 -17.68 -10.28
N PRO A 87 -4.99 -18.71 -11.14
CA PRO A 87 -4.23 -19.95 -10.93
C PRO A 87 -2.70 -19.73 -10.87
N ARG A 88 -2.18 -18.62 -11.41
CA ARG A 88 -0.75 -18.25 -11.33
C ARG A 88 -0.35 -17.74 -9.93
N MET A 89 -1.31 -17.44 -9.07
CA MET A 89 -1.08 -16.95 -7.70
C MET A 89 -0.26 -17.92 -6.85
N SER A 90 -0.44 -19.23 -7.03
CA SER A 90 0.34 -20.24 -6.29
C SER A 90 1.85 -20.08 -6.51
N GLN A 91 2.27 -19.69 -7.72
CA GLN A 91 3.67 -19.42 -8.05
C GLN A 91 4.14 -18.11 -7.41
N ASN A 92 3.30 -17.06 -7.42
CA ASN A 92 3.62 -15.77 -6.83
C ASN A 92 3.68 -15.81 -5.29
N VAL A 93 2.75 -16.51 -4.62
CA VAL A 93 2.77 -16.70 -3.17
C VAL A 93 3.96 -17.57 -2.75
N LYS A 94 4.26 -18.63 -3.51
CA LYS A 94 5.46 -19.44 -3.28
C LYS A 94 6.73 -18.62 -3.51
N ALA A 95 6.78 -17.76 -4.52
CA ALA A 95 7.90 -16.85 -4.75
C ALA A 95 8.06 -15.83 -3.61
N LEU A 96 6.98 -15.21 -3.14
CA LEU A 96 7.01 -14.16 -2.10
C LEU A 96 7.39 -14.71 -0.72
N PHE A 97 6.88 -15.87 -0.33
CA PHE A 97 7.01 -16.39 1.04
C PHE A 97 7.96 -17.58 1.20
N ILE A 98 8.20 -18.36 0.14
CA ILE A 98 8.96 -19.63 0.26
C ILE A 98 10.30 -19.53 -0.47
N THR A 99 10.29 -19.26 -1.76
CA THR A 99 11.49 -19.40 -2.61
C THR A 99 12.28 -18.11 -2.75
N GLY A 100 11.69 -16.93 -2.50
CA GLY A 100 12.31 -15.62 -2.71
C GLY A 100 12.73 -15.34 -4.16
N LYS A 101 12.38 -16.22 -5.10
CA LYS A 101 12.69 -16.14 -6.52
C LYS A 101 11.41 -16.31 -7.31
N GLU A 102 11.08 -15.31 -8.12
CA GLU A 102 10.02 -15.40 -9.11
C GLU A 102 10.58 -16.14 -10.32
N THR A 103 9.91 -17.21 -10.74
CA THR A 103 10.25 -17.88 -12.01
C THR A 103 9.69 -17.02 -13.15
N MET A 104 10.52 -16.16 -13.74
CA MET A 104 10.22 -15.60 -15.06
C MET A 104 10.13 -16.76 -16.04
N ASN A 105 8.94 -17.19 -16.43
CA ASN A 105 8.79 -18.09 -17.56
C ASN A 105 7.56 -17.68 -18.38
N GLU A 106 7.85 -17.21 -19.61
CA GLU A 106 7.31 -17.70 -20.90
C GLU A 106 7.54 -16.68 -22.04
N TYR A 107 7.99 -15.44 -21.76
CA TYR A 107 8.16 -14.39 -22.80
C TYR A 107 9.56 -13.81 -22.96
N VAL A 108 10.56 -14.33 -22.24
CA VAL A 108 11.95 -13.88 -22.40
C VAL A 108 12.83 -15.11 -22.49
N ASP A 109 13.32 -15.40 -23.69
CA ASP A 109 14.46 -16.30 -23.86
C ASP A 109 15.65 -15.66 -23.15
N VAL A 110 16.01 -16.20 -21.98
CA VAL A 110 17.31 -15.92 -21.39
C VAL A 110 18.31 -16.70 -22.21
N VAL A 111 18.85 -16.05 -23.25
CA VAL A 111 19.99 -16.57 -23.98
C VAL A 111 21.20 -16.49 -23.04
N GLU A 112 21.52 -17.59 -22.35
CA GLU A 112 22.84 -17.80 -21.74
C GLU A 112 23.84 -18.05 -22.87
N GLY A 113 24.11 -17.01 -23.64
CA GLY A 113 25.22 -16.93 -24.56
C GLY A 113 26.19 -15.88 -24.01
N VAL A 114 27.49 -16.16 -24.10
CA VAL A 114 28.49 -15.11 -24.13
C VAL A 114 27.96 -14.02 -25.08
N HIS A 115 28.00 -12.75 -24.68
CA HIS A 115 27.77 -11.65 -25.60
C HIS A 115 28.84 -11.72 -26.71
N GLU A 116 28.63 -12.57 -27.70
CA GLU A 116 29.22 -12.40 -28.99
C GLU A 116 28.45 -11.23 -29.59
N GLU A 117 29.17 -10.12 -29.73
CA GLU A 117 28.73 -8.99 -30.54
C GLU A 117 28.38 -9.56 -31.91
N HIS A 118 27.08 -9.73 -32.17
CA HIS A 118 26.62 -10.16 -33.47
C HIS A 118 27.09 -9.09 -34.46
N GLU A 119 28.13 -9.45 -35.22
CA GLU A 119 28.63 -8.66 -36.32
C GLU A 119 27.42 -8.25 -37.16
N LYS A 120 27.19 -6.94 -37.25
CA LYS A 120 26.01 -6.37 -37.91
C LYS A 120 25.93 -6.93 -39.32
N LYS A 121 25.03 -7.90 -39.55
CA LYS A 121 24.72 -8.35 -40.90
C LYS A 121 24.32 -7.12 -41.72
N PRO A 122 24.94 -6.90 -42.90
CA PRO A 122 24.63 -5.74 -43.72
C PRO A 122 23.13 -5.74 -44.02
N ARG A 123 22.49 -4.61 -43.76
CA ARG A 123 21.05 -4.41 -43.96
C ARG A 123 20.68 -4.82 -45.39
N GLU A 124 19.91 -5.89 -45.50
CA GLU A 124 19.29 -6.30 -46.76
C GLU A 124 18.42 -5.15 -47.26
N LYS A 125 18.70 -4.68 -48.48
CA LYS A 125 18.02 -3.55 -49.12
C LYS A 125 16.55 -3.93 -49.36
N ARG A 126 15.65 -3.56 -48.46
CA ARG A 126 14.22 -3.65 -48.73
C ARG A 126 13.82 -2.59 -49.76
N PRO A 127 13.04 -2.93 -50.81
CA PRO A 127 12.61 -1.95 -51.79
C PRO A 127 11.66 -0.94 -51.16
N LEU A 128 11.95 0.34 -51.39
CA LEU A 128 11.10 1.46 -51.00
C LEU A 128 9.84 1.46 -51.89
N ILE A 129 8.70 1.13 -51.30
CA ILE A 129 7.40 1.33 -51.95
C ILE A 129 7.08 2.82 -51.81
N VAL A 130 7.24 3.56 -52.91
CA VAL A 130 6.79 4.94 -53.03
C VAL A 130 5.32 4.89 -53.42
N PHE A 131 4.43 5.28 -52.50
CA PHE A 131 3.05 5.56 -52.84
C PHE A 131 3.03 6.87 -53.63
N ARG A 132 2.59 6.80 -54.88
CA ARG A 132 2.31 7.95 -55.74
C ARG A 132 0.88 8.43 -55.50
#